data_AF-A0A1M7R1K0-F1
#
_entry.id   AF-A0A1M7R1K0-F1
#
_cell.length_a   1.000
_cell.length_b   1.000
_cell.length_c   1.000
_cell.angle_alpha   90.00
_cell.angle_beta   90.00
_cell.angle_gamma   90.00
#
_symmetry.space_group_name_H-M   'P 1'
#
loop_
_entity.id
_entity.type
_entity.pdbx_description
1 polymer ?
#
loop_
_entity_poly.entity_id
_entity_poly.type
_entity_poly.pdbx_seq_one_letter_code
_entity_poly.pdbx_strand_id
1 'polypeptide(L)'
;MLKIGLIDEAGPGLAGLLAELGATVVGPVPADAAGPDVGLTREQVEGSDAIVIQRVPPAAVAGSAAVLPLVLLAGVPGAGFDVSSQEAADVCIDTSVAADELGRAVSQVWSDRLVPFEANLRDGRRAPRRRQPVLSGSDPTWPVQARRLIARLVAAADGRILRVDHIGSTSVAGLPAKDLIDIQMVVADLDNAVEVAEAVRVAGFVRAGRWTGLDQYGVEHPEEVVVDADPGRPVNINIRAVDAPVWRQALLFRDWLRATPPERMEYAALKRGLAADGTHVDDYSRDKMPWIHAALTRAARWAQRSGWQP
;
A
#
# COMPACT_ATOMS: atom_id res chain seq x y z
N MET A 1 10.51 -19.73 -4.86
CA MET A 1 9.64 -20.01 -6.01
C MET A 1 8.41 -19.14 -5.86
N LEU A 2 8.16 -18.26 -6.83
CA LEU A 2 7.05 -17.32 -6.79
C LEU A 2 5.73 -18.08 -6.97
N LYS A 3 4.87 -18.03 -5.95
CA LYS A 3 3.52 -18.60 -6.02
C LYS A 3 2.54 -17.50 -6.38
N ILE A 4 1.80 -17.69 -7.46
CA ILE A 4 0.72 -16.81 -7.90
C ILE A 4 -0.56 -17.61 -7.72
N GLY A 5 -1.45 -17.13 -6.88
CA GLY A 5 -2.80 -17.67 -6.91
C GLY A 5 -3.48 -17.16 -8.18
N LEU A 6 -4.33 -17.99 -8.78
CA LEU A 6 -5.34 -17.57 -9.73
C LEU A 6 -6.68 -17.97 -9.13
N ILE A 7 -7.77 -17.44 -9.65
CA ILE A 7 -9.05 -17.47 -8.95
C ILE A 7 -10.10 -18.29 -9.72
N ASP A 8 -9.85 -18.52 -10.99
CA ASP A 8 -10.41 -19.64 -11.70
C ASP A 8 -9.27 -20.36 -12.41
N GLU A 9 -9.56 -21.51 -13.00
CA GLU A 9 -8.62 -22.13 -13.93
C GLU A 9 -8.26 -21.10 -14.99
N ALA A 10 -6.99 -20.70 -15.03
CA ALA A 10 -6.53 -19.90 -16.15
C ALA A 10 -6.87 -20.68 -17.42
N GLY A 11 -7.54 -20.00 -18.37
CA GLY A 11 -7.67 -20.56 -19.72
C GLY A 11 -6.30 -21.08 -20.17
N PRO A 12 -6.23 -22.22 -20.89
CA PRO A 12 -4.97 -22.93 -21.13
C PRO A 12 -3.79 -22.04 -21.56
N GLY A 13 -4.07 -20.95 -22.29
CA GLY A 13 -3.08 -19.95 -22.69
C GLY A 13 -2.45 -19.15 -21.55
N LEU A 14 -3.22 -18.69 -20.55
CA LEU A 14 -2.68 -17.90 -19.43
C LEU A 14 -1.90 -18.77 -18.44
N ALA A 15 -2.38 -20.00 -18.19
CA ALA A 15 -1.72 -20.95 -17.31
C ALA A 15 -0.38 -21.41 -17.91
N GLY A 16 -0.38 -21.73 -19.20
CA GLY A 16 0.83 -22.05 -19.96
C GLY A 16 1.84 -20.90 -19.95
N LEU A 17 1.38 -19.67 -20.21
CA LEU A 17 2.26 -18.50 -20.20
C LEU A 17 2.89 -18.24 -18.83
N LEU A 18 2.12 -18.33 -17.75
CA LEU A 18 2.66 -18.16 -16.40
C LEU A 18 3.66 -19.27 -16.03
N ALA A 19 3.41 -20.51 -16.46
CA ALA A 19 4.34 -21.62 -16.26
C ALA A 19 5.65 -21.44 -17.05
N GLU A 20 5.58 -20.99 -18.31
CA GLU A 20 6.76 -20.65 -19.14
C GLU A 20 7.62 -19.54 -18.52
N LEU A 21 6.97 -18.59 -17.83
CA LEU A 21 7.64 -17.51 -17.12
C LEU A 21 8.23 -17.95 -15.76
N GLY A 22 8.03 -19.20 -15.34
CA GLY A 22 8.56 -19.76 -14.09
C GLY A 22 7.66 -19.57 -12.87
N ALA A 23 6.37 -19.28 -13.06
CA ALA A 23 5.38 -19.22 -12.00
C ALA A 23 4.92 -20.60 -11.58
N THR A 24 4.60 -20.75 -10.29
CA THR A 24 3.70 -21.83 -9.85
C THR A 24 2.31 -21.26 -9.65
N VAL A 25 1.37 -21.74 -10.47
CA VAL A 25 -0.06 -21.51 -10.28
C VAL A 25 -0.56 -22.53 -9.25
N VAL A 26 -1.29 -22.06 -8.23
CA VAL A 26 -1.88 -22.91 -7.20
C VAL A 26 -3.40 -22.98 -7.40
N GLY A 27 -3.94 -24.19 -7.61
CA GLY A 27 -5.37 -24.46 -7.86
C GLY A 27 -6.25 -24.64 -6.61
N PRO A 28 -7.56 -24.93 -6.75
CA PRO A 28 -8.53 -24.98 -5.65
C PRO A 28 -8.32 -26.16 -4.68
N VAL A 29 -8.70 -25.96 -3.40
CA VAL A 29 -8.78 -27.02 -2.36
C VAL A 29 -10.25 -27.41 -2.11
N PRO A 30 -10.60 -28.70 -1.96
CA PRO A 30 -11.98 -29.14 -1.67
C PRO A 30 -12.48 -28.72 -0.27
N ALA A 31 -13.80 -28.67 -0.11
CA ALA A 31 -14.51 -28.07 1.03
C ALA A 31 -14.39 -28.81 2.39
N ASP A 32 -13.63 -29.91 2.46
CA ASP A 32 -13.57 -30.84 3.59
C ASP A 32 -12.16 -31.01 4.20
N ALA A 33 -11.16 -30.25 3.74
CA ALA A 33 -9.80 -30.32 4.27
C ALA A 33 -9.62 -29.50 5.56
N ALA A 34 -10.11 -30.02 6.70
CA ALA A 34 -9.64 -29.62 8.02
C ALA A 34 -8.24 -30.20 8.26
N GLY A 35 -7.20 -29.51 7.82
CA GLY A 35 -5.80 -29.89 8.03
C GLY A 35 -4.89 -28.68 8.25
N PRO A 36 -3.72 -28.84 8.90
CA PRO A 36 -2.90 -27.73 9.37
C PRO A 36 -2.05 -27.03 8.28
N ASP A 37 -2.29 -27.32 6.99
CA ASP A 37 -1.56 -26.71 5.88
C ASP A 37 -2.38 -25.60 5.17
N VAL A 38 -1.76 -24.42 5.16
CA VAL A 38 -2.15 -23.11 4.61
C VAL A 38 -2.88 -23.16 3.25
N GLY A 39 -4.07 -22.53 3.14
CA GLY A 39 -4.80 -22.36 1.87
C GLY A 39 -5.77 -21.16 1.85
N LEU A 40 -5.86 -20.51 0.68
CA LEU A 40 -6.67 -19.33 0.34
C LEU A 40 -8.19 -19.64 0.36
N THR A 41 -9.07 -18.67 0.70
CA THR A 41 -10.55 -18.84 0.62
C THR A 41 -11.18 -18.15 -0.59
N ARG A 42 -12.25 -18.74 -1.12
CA ARG A 42 -13.04 -18.35 -2.31
C ARG A 42 -14.38 -17.75 -1.90
N GLU A 43 -14.81 -16.69 -2.57
CA GLU A 43 -16.21 -16.23 -2.54
C GLU A 43 -16.69 -15.99 -3.98
N GLN A 44 -17.89 -16.49 -4.31
CA GLN A 44 -18.50 -16.35 -5.64
C GLN A 44 -19.43 -15.13 -5.63
N VAL A 45 -19.15 -14.14 -6.48
CA VAL A 45 -20.10 -13.05 -6.74
C VAL A 45 -21.12 -13.56 -7.75
N GLU A 46 -22.39 -13.63 -7.33
CA GLU A 46 -23.51 -14.09 -8.17
C GLU A 46 -23.54 -13.32 -9.51
N GLY A 47 -23.37 -14.04 -10.63
CA GLY A 47 -23.50 -13.48 -11.98
C GLY A 47 -22.20 -13.03 -12.67
N SER A 48 -21.01 -13.49 -12.25
CA SER A 48 -19.73 -13.12 -12.88
C SER A 48 -18.82 -14.32 -13.21
N ASP A 49 -18.05 -14.20 -14.29
CA ASP A 49 -16.88 -15.04 -14.61
C ASP A 49 -15.59 -14.48 -13.96
N ALA A 50 -15.71 -13.82 -12.80
CA ALA A 50 -14.65 -13.07 -12.16
C ALA A 50 -13.81 -13.92 -11.18
N ILE A 51 -12.56 -13.48 -11.05
CA ILE A 51 -11.48 -14.19 -10.40
C ILE A 51 -11.03 -13.27 -9.18
N VAL A 52 -11.12 -13.72 -7.90
CA VAL A 52 -10.63 -13.25 -6.53
C VAL A 52 -9.59 -14.14 -5.67
N ILE A 53 -8.31 -13.75 -5.41
CA ILE A 53 -7.33 -14.56 -4.62
C ILE A 53 -7.22 -13.98 -3.20
N GLN A 54 -7.45 -14.76 -2.14
CA GLN A 54 -7.26 -14.31 -0.75
C GLN A 54 -6.63 -15.37 0.16
N ARG A 55 -5.57 -15.03 0.94
CA ARG A 55 -4.96 -15.96 1.91
C ARG A 55 -5.72 -15.96 3.23
N VAL A 56 -6.13 -17.13 3.72
CA VAL A 56 -6.45 -17.34 5.14
C VAL A 56 -5.15 -17.70 5.88
N PRO A 57 -4.83 -17.04 7.00
CA PRO A 57 -3.63 -17.34 7.77
C PRO A 57 -3.85 -18.58 8.66
N PRO A 58 -2.90 -19.53 8.73
CA PRO A 58 -2.79 -20.40 9.90
C PRO A 58 -1.54 -20.07 10.72
N ALA A 59 -1.68 -20.35 12.01
CA ALA A 59 -0.68 -20.23 13.06
C ALA A 59 0.71 -20.69 12.61
N ALA A 60 1.71 -19.96 13.09
CA ALA A 60 3.14 -20.12 12.83
C ALA A 60 3.61 -21.58 12.71
N VAL A 61 4.48 -21.88 11.74
CA VAL A 61 5.74 -22.65 11.92
C VAL A 61 6.66 -22.51 10.68
N ALA A 62 7.96 -22.48 11.01
CA ALA A 62 9.21 -22.39 10.26
C ALA A 62 9.32 -22.95 8.84
N GLY A 63 10.09 -22.23 8.00
CA GLY A 63 10.62 -22.70 6.70
C GLY A 63 10.20 -21.89 5.45
N SER A 64 9.53 -20.75 5.65
CA SER A 64 8.71 -20.03 4.66
C SER A 64 9.36 -19.72 3.30
N ALA A 65 8.86 -20.37 2.25
CA ALA A 65 8.86 -19.79 0.91
C ALA A 65 7.92 -18.58 0.91
N ALA A 66 8.46 -17.38 0.69
CA ALA A 66 7.69 -16.14 0.69
C ALA A 66 6.51 -16.23 -0.31
N VAL A 67 5.28 -16.18 0.21
CA VAL A 67 4.06 -16.05 -0.60
C VAL A 67 3.77 -14.55 -0.73
N LEU A 68 3.78 -14.03 -1.96
CA LEU A 68 3.49 -12.62 -2.23
C LEU A 68 1.98 -12.38 -2.29
N PRO A 69 1.43 -11.41 -1.56
CA PRO A 69 0.05 -10.97 -1.73
C PRO A 69 0.00 -9.90 -2.82
N LEU A 70 -0.32 -10.31 -4.04
CA LEU A 70 -0.74 -9.40 -5.09
C LEU A 70 -2.06 -9.91 -5.68
N VAL A 71 -3.08 -9.05 -5.72
CA VAL A 71 -4.35 -9.39 -6.37
C VAL A 71 -4.26 -8.98 -7.83
N LEU A 72 -4.22 -9.98 -8.72
CA LEU A 72 -4.29 -9.80 -10.17
C LEU A 72 -5.72 -10.12 -10.63
N LEU A 73 -6.35 -9.19 -11.33
CA LEU A 73 -7.66 -9.40 -11.95
C LEU A 73 -7.49 -9.45 -13.48
N ALA A 74 -7.91 -10.55 -14.10
CA ALA A 74 -8.01 -10.69 -15.54
C ALA A 74 -9.51 -10.67 -15.91
N GLY A 75 -9.91 -9.82 -16.86
CA GLY A 75 -11.31 -9.69 -17.27
C GLY A 75 -11.77 -10.89 -18.09
N VAL A 76 -13.02 -10.89 -18.55
CA VAL A 76 -13.49 -11.80 -19.61
C VAL A 76 -13.79 -10.98 -20.86
N PRO A 77 -13.42 -11.46 -22.08
CA PRO A 77 -13.75 -10.77 -23.32
C PRO A 77 -15.26 -10.49 -23.41
N GLY A 78 -15.63 -9.21 -23.56
CA GLY A 78 -17.02 -8.78 -23.74
C GLY A 78 -17.85 -8.59 -22.46
N ALA A 79 -17.38 -9.01 -21.29
CA ALA A 79 -18.07 -8.80 -20.01
C ALA A 79 -17.61 -7.52 -19.28
N GLY A 80 -16.46 -6.96 -19.66
CA GLY A 80 -15.82 -5.89 -18.89
C GLY A 80 -15.33 -6.38 -17.53
N PHE A 81 -14.94 -5.46 -16.66
CA PHE A 81 -14.65 -5.76 -15.26
C PHE A 81 -15.74 -5.16 -14.38
N ASP A 82 -16.16 -5.89 -13.34
CA ASP A 82 -16.97 -5.29 -12.28
C ASP A 82 -16.13 -4.29 -11.45
N VAL A 83 -16.75 -3.16 -11.10
CA VAL A 83 -16.12 -2.05 -10.37
C VAL A 83 -15.61 -2.51 -9.01
N SER A 84 -16.34 -3.36 -8.28
CA SER A 84 -15.87 -3.86 -6.97
C SER A 84 -14.60 -4.70 -7.11
N SER A 85 -14.56 -5.53 -8.16
CA SER A 85 -13.38 -6.34 -8.49
C SER A 85 -12.18 -5.46 -8.88
N GLN A 86 -12.39 -4.41 -9.68
CA GLN A 86 -11.34 -3.45 -10.03
C GLN A 86 -10.80 -2.69 -8.82
N GLU A 87 -11.68 -2.30 -7.90
CA GLU A 87 -11.29 -1.65 -6.65
C GLU A 87 -10.47 -2.58 -5.75
N ALA A 88 -10.68 -3.89 -5.81
CA ALA A 88 -9.93 -4.89 -5.04
C ALA A 88 -8.58 -5.27 -5.69
N ALA A 89 -8.40 -5.06 -6.99
CA ALA A 89 -7.23 -5.55 -7.74
C ALA A 89 -6.03 -4.59 -7.74
N ASP A 90 -4.83 -5.11 -7.46
CA ASP A 90 -3.58 -4.34 -7.58
C ASP A 90 -3.12 -4.17 -9.05
N VAL A 91 -3.56 -5.06 -9.94
CA VAL A 91 -3.41 -4.99 -11.39
C VAL A 91 -4.69 -5.50 -12.04
N CYS A 92 -5.19 -4.78 -13.05
CA CYS A 92 -6.23 -5.26 -13.95
C CYS A 92 -5.62 -5.50 -15.34
N ILE A 93 -5.84 -6.67 -15.93
CA ILE A 93 -5.39 -7.02 -17.29
C ILE A 93 -6.62 -7.24 -18.17
N ASP A 94 -6.79 -6.38 -19.17
CA ASP A 94 -7.87 -6.53 -20.15
C ASP A 94 -7.58 -7.77 -21.01
N THR A 95 -8.49 -8.74 -20.97
CA THR A 95 -8.39 -10.00 -21.72
C THR A 95 -9.17 -9.95 -23.02
N SER A 96 -9.94 -8.89 -23.27
CA SER A 96 -10.68 -8.71 -24.53
C SER A 96 -9.77 -8.37 -25.71
N VAL A 97 -8.50 -8.07 -25.44
CA VAL A 97 -7.46 -7.80 -26.42
C VAL A 97 -6.98 -9.06 -27.15
N ALA A 98 -6.23 -8.88 -28.23
CA ALA A 98 -5.65 -9.99 -28.97
C ALA A 98 -4.66 -10.81 -28.10
N ALA A 99 -4.51 -12.11 -28.38
CA ALA A 99 -3.70 -13.00 -27.56
C ALA A 99 -2.22 -12.58 -27.43
N ASP A 100 -1.66 -11.96 -28.48
CA ASP A 100 -0.31 -11.43 -28.47
C ASP A 100 -0.19 -10.19 -27.57
N GLU A 101 -1.22 -9.33 -27.54
CA GLU A 101 -1.30 -8.16 -26.66
C GLU A 101 -1.46 -8.57 -25.20
N LEU A 102 -2.33 -9.55 -24.93
CA LEU A 102 -2.49 -10.16 -23.62
C LEU A 102 -1.17 -10.79 -23.15
N GLY A 103 -0.48 -11.53 -24.02
CA GLY A 103 0.82 -12.12 -23.73
C GLY A 103 1.88 -11.07 -23.38
N ARG A 104 1.91 -9.94 -24.09
CA ARG A 104 2.78 -8.80 -23.76
C ARG A 104 2.45 -8.19 -22.40
N ALA A 105 1.16 -7.94 -22.12
CA ALA A 105 0.73 -7.35 -20.86
C ALA A 105 1.10 -8.23 -19.65
N VAL A 106 0.86 -9.54 -19.74
CA VAL A 106 1.23 -10.50 -18.70
C VAL A 106 2.75 -10.58 -18.53
N SER A 107 3.50 -10.67 -19.64
CA SER A 107 4.96 -10.70 -19.61
C SER A 107 5.53 -9.45 -18.94
N GLN A 108 4.95 -8.28 -19.20
CA GLN A 108 5.37 -7.02 -18.59
C GLN A 108 5.09 -6.97 -17.08
N VAL A 109 3.90 -7.37 -16.65
CA VAL A 109 3.57 -7.46 -15.21
C VAL A 109 4.53 -8.43 -14.52
N TRP A 110 4.85 -9.54 -15.17
CA TRP A 110 5.81 -10.51 -14.66
C TRP A 110 7.22 -9.92 -14.51
N SER A 111 7.81 -9.41 -15.60
CA SER A 111 9.19 -8.94 -15.63
C SER A 111 9.40 -7.67 -14.80
N ASP A 112 8.46 -6.72 -14.88
CA ASP A 112 8.67 -5.37 -14.37
C ASP A 112 8.14 -5.21 -12.94
N ARG A 113 7.23 -6.08 -12.50
CA ARG A 113 6.61 -5.98 -11.16
C ARG A 113 6.83 -7.23 -10.31
N LEU A 114 6.43 -8.40 -10.78
CA LEU A 114 6.38 -9.60 -9.93
C LEU A 114 7.77 -10.16 -9.59
N VAL A 115 8.63 -10.32 -10.59
CA VAL A 115 10.02 -10.76 -10.39
C VAL A 115 10.80 -9.82 -9.46
N PRO A 116 10.82 -8.49 -9.69
CA PRO A 116 11.49 -7.57 -8.77
C PRO A 116 10.82 -7.51 -7.40
N PHE A 117 9.49 -7.62 -7.29
CA PHE A 117 8.81 -7.67 -6.00
C PHE A 117 9.24 -8.90 -5.17
N GLU A 118 9.27 -10.09 -5.77
CA GLU A 118 9.78 -11.29 -5.10
C GLU A 118 11.20 -11.07 -4.60
N ALA A 119 12.07 -10.58 -5.48
CA ALA A 119 13.48 -10.42 -5.16
C ALA A 119 13.69 -9.40 -4.04
N ASN A 120 12.95 -8.29 -4.08
CA ASN A 120 12.95 -7.27 -3.05
C ASN A 120 12.47 -7.85 -1.72
N LEU A 121 11.36 -8.60 -1.70
CA LEU A 121 10.84 -9.16 -0.46
C LEU A 121 11.80 -10.20 0.11
N ARG A 122 12.28 -11.14 -0.71
CA ARG A 122 13.26 -12.17 -0.33
C ARG A 122 14.50 -11.55 0.29
N ASP A 123 15.05 -10.51 -0.32
CA ASP A 123 16.26 -9.82 0.14
C ASP A 123 15.99 -8.76 1.23
N GLY A 124 14.72 -8.52 1.60
CA GLY A 124 14.37 -7.46 2.56
C GLY A 124 14.67 -6.04 2.07
N ARG A 125 14.63 -5.82 0.76
CA ARG A 125 14.95 -4.53 0.12
C ARG A 125 13.69 -3.77 -0.26
N ARG A 126 13.71 -2.45 -0.05
CA ARG A 126 12.70 -1.55 -0.60
C ARG A 126 12.75 -1.55 -2.12
N ALA A 127 11.60 -1.45 -2.78
CA ALA A 127 11.58 -1.23 -4.22
C ALA A 127 12.29 0.09 -4.60
N PRO A 128 13.00 0.15 -5.75
CA PRO A 128 13.58 1.39 -6.24
C PRO A 128 12.51 2.47 -6.45
N ARG A 129 12.78 3.69 -5.99
CA ARG A 129 11.90 4.86 -6.15
C ARG A 129 12.61 6.00 -6.87
N ARG A 130 11.83 6.94 -7.41
CA ARG A 130 12.37 8.18 -7.97
C ARG A 130 13.12 8.97 -6.90
N ARG A 131 14.30 9.48 -7.26
CA ARG A 131 15.13 10.33 -6.40
C ARG A 131 14.70 11.79 -6.41
N GLN A 132 13.91 12.19 -7.40
CA GLN A 132 13.38 13.55 -7.53
C GLN A 132 11.88 13.57 -7.17
N PRO A 133 11.39 14.66 -6.55
CA PRO A 133 9.98 14.82 -6.19
C PRO A 133 9.12 15.16 -7.41
N VAL A 134 8.79 14.16 -8.23
CA VAL A 134 7.82 14.35 -9.32
C VAL A 134 6.41 14.44 -8.75
N LEU A 135 5.77 15.60 -8.88
CA LEU A 135 4.39 15.79 -8.46
C LEU A 135 3.44 15.50 -9.62
N SER A 136 2.41 14.70 -9.35
CA SER A 136 1.25 14.54 -10.23
C SER A 136 0.08 15.38 -9.72
N GLY A 137 -0.96 15.51 -10.56
CA GLY A 137 -2.28 15.91 -10.10
C GLY A 137 -2.81 14.93 -9.03
N SER A 138 -3.85 15.35 -8.32
CA SER A 138 -4.56 14.47 -7.39
C SER A 138 -5.14 13.29 -8.16
N ASP A 139 -4.75 12.07 -7.81
CA ASP A 139 -5.31 10.85 -8.38
C ASP A 139 -6.55 10.42 -7.55
N PRO A 140 -7.75 10.31 -8.16
CA PRO A 140 -8.95 9.89 -7.44
C PRO A 140 -8.92 8.44 -6.96
N THR A 141 -7.99 7.61 -7.47
CA THR A 141 -7.87 6.19 -7.10
C THR A 141 -7.01 5.95 -5.86
N TRP A 142 -6.23 6.94 -5.39
CA TRP A 142 -5.39 6.80 -4.19
C TRP A 142 -6.15 6.33 -2.94
N PRO A 143 -7.38 6.80 -2.62
CA PRO A 143 -8.11 6.29 -1.46
C PRO A 143 -8.44 4.80 -1.56
N VAL A 144 -8.77 4.30 -2.75
CA VAL A 144 -9.05 2.87 -2.98
C VAL A 144 -7.77 2.05 -2.83
N GLN A 145 -6.67 2.51 -3.43
CA GLN A 145 -5.35 1.88 -3.29
C GLN A 145 -4.91 1.82 -1.83
N ALA A 146 -5.08 2.90 -1.07
CA ALA A 146 -4.76 2.95 0.35
C ALA A 146 -5.65 2.00 1.17
N ARG A 147 -6.96 1.91 0.89
CA ARG A 147 -7.85 0.93 1.54
C ARG A 147 -7.35 -0.50 1.35
N ARG A 148 -6.91 -0.88 0.14
CA ARG A 148 -6.34 -2.21 -0.13
C ARG A 148 -5.06 -2.48 0.67
N LEU A 149 -4.16 -1.50 0.72
CA LEU A 149 -2.92 -1.60 1.49
C LEU A 149 -3.21 -1.74 2.99
N ILE A 150 -4.15 -0.95 3.52
CA ILE A 150 -4.59 -1.01 4.92
C ILE A 150 -5.19 -2.38 5.24
N ALA A 151 -6.06 -2.92 4.39
CA ALA A 151 -6.64 -4.25 4.59
C ALA A 151 -5.55 -5.34 4.68
N ARG A 152 -4.54 -5.29 3.80
CA ARG A 152 -3.38 -6.21 3.85
C ARG A 152 -2.58 -6.08 5.14
N LEU A 153 -2.33 -4.85 5.60
CA LEU A 153 -1.59 -4.57 6.83
C LEU A 153 -2.35 -5.08 8.07
N VAL A 154 -3.64 -4.79 8.17
CA VAL A 154 -4.49 -5.21 9.29
C VAL A 154 -4.55 -6.74 9.37
N ALA A 155 -4.74 -7.41 8.25
CA ALA A 155 -4.78 -8.88 8.21
C ALA A 155 -3.46 -9.52 8.66
N ALA A 156 -2.31 -8.91 8.36
CA ALA A 156 -1.00 -9.45 8.72
C ALA A 156 -0.53 -9.10 10.13
N ALA A 157 -1.03 -8.01 10.72
CA ALA A 157 -0.59 -7.54 12.03
C ALA A 157 -1.26 -8.26 13.22
N ASP A 158 -2.22 -9.15 12.96
CA ASP A 158 -2.74 -10.11 13.94
C ASP A 158 -3.19 -9.42 15.26
N GLY A 159 -4.06 -8.42 15.12
CA GLY A 159 -4.72 -7.73 16.24
C GLY A 159 -3.85 -6.73 17.02
N ARG A 160 -2.56 -6.57 16.70
CA ARG A 160 -1.63 -5.66 17.41
C ARG A 160 -1.82 -4.18 17.09
N ILE A 161 -2.65 -3.85 16.10
CA ILE A 161 -2.87 -2.46 15.67
C ILE A 161 -4.12 -1.89 16.33
N LEU A 162 -3.95 -0.76 17.02
CA LEU A 162 -5.04 0.00 17.63
C LEU A 162 -5.79 0.84 16.58
N ARG A 163 -5.07 1.33 15.56
CA ARG A 163 -5.63 2.18 14.51
C ARG A 163 -4.76 2.16 13.25
N VAL A 164 -5.38 2.23 12.08
CA VAL A 164 -4.68 2.43 10.80
C VAL A 164 -5.34 3.54 10.01
N ASP A 165 -4.55 4.46 9.45
CA ASP A 165 -5.06 5.55 8.64
C ASP A 165 -4.23 5.81 7.38
N HIS A 166 -4.92 6.16 6.29
CA HIS A 166 -4.30 6.84 5.15
C HIS A 166 -4.04 8.30 5.52
N ILE A 167 -2.77 8.71 5.45
CA ILE A 167 -2.26 10.04 5.78
C ILE A 167 -1.47 10.63 4.61
N GLY A 168 -0.77 11.73 4.86
CA GLY A 168 0.06 12.38 3.85
C GLY A 168 -0.76 13.03 2.74
N SER A 169 -0.06 13.50 1.69
CA SER A 169 -0.69 14.31 0.66
C SER A 169 -1.70 13.54 -0.20
N THR A 170 -1.48 12.24 -0.43
CA THR A 170 -2.36 11.40 -1.25
C THR A 170 -3.71 11.12 -0.58
N SER A 171 -3.83 11.40 0.72
CA SER A 171 -5.10 11.32 1.46
C SER A 171 -5.97 12.57 1.34
N VAL A 172 -5.48 13.65 0.71
CA VAL A 172 -6.20 14.93 0.59
C VAL A 172 -6.64 15.13 -0.86
N ALA A 173 -7.95 15.00 -1.12
CA ALA A 173 -8.51 15.21 -2.45
C ALA A 173 -8.18 16.62 -2.99
N GLY A 174 -7.75 16.67 -4.26
CA GLY A 174 -7.39 17.92 -4.94
C GLY A 174 -5.99 18.44 -4.60
N LEU A 175 -5.19 17.72 -3.80
CA LEU A 175 -3.84 18.12 -3.45
C LEU A 175 -2.80 17.40 -4.35
N PRO A 176 -1.99 18.14 -5.15
CA PRO A 176 -0.90 17.54 -5.92
C PRO A 176 0.11 16.85 -5.01
N ALA A 177 0.57 15.66 -5.37
CA ALA A 177 1.47 14.87 -4.54
C ALA A 177 2.44 14.06 -5.39
N LYS A 178 3.50 13.56 -4.75
CA LYS A 178 4.24 12.41 -5.30
C LYS A 178 3.29 11.22 -5.29
N ASP A 179 3.37 10.34 -6.30
CA ASP A 179 2.65 9.07 -6.29
C ASP A 179 3.30 8.10 -5.29
N LEU A 180 3.04 8.37 -4.01
CA LEU A 180 3.56 7.68 -2.83
C LEU A 180 2.47 7.72 -1.75
N ILE A 181 1.94 6.56 -1.40
CA ILE A 181 0.93 6.45 -0.36
C ILE A 181 1.63 6.50 1.00
N ASP A 182 1.14 7.33 1.93
CA ASP A 182 1.61 7.32 3.31
C ASP A 182 0.51 6.74 4.21
N ILE A 183 0.83 5.69 4.94
CA ILE A 183 -0.05 5.06 5.94
C ILE A 183 0.59 5.25 7.31
N GLN A 184 -0.24 5.35 8.34
CA GLN A 184 0.22 5.14 9.71
C GLN A 184 -0.53 4.01 10.39
N MET A 185 0.18 3.30 11.28
CA MET A 185 -0.38 2.30 12.18
C MET A 185 -0.06 2.73 13.61
N VAL A 186 -1.08 2.82 14.46
CA VAL A 186 -0.94 3.14 15.88
C VAL A 186 -0.94 1.85 16.68
N VAL A 187 0.08 1.66 17.50
CA VAL A 187 0.28 0.48 18.35
C VAL A 187 0.39 0.89 19.80
N ALA A 188 0.35 -0.08 20.71
CA ALA A 188 0.43 0.18 22.15
C ALA A 188 1.75 0.89 22.54
N ASP A 189 2.87 0.39 22.02
CA ASP A 189 4.22 0.86 22.37
C ASP A 189 5.23 0.54 21.25
N LEU A 190 6.49 0.92 21.45
CA LEU A 190 7.56 0.70 20.47
C LEU A 190 7.97 -0.77 20.31
N ASP A 191 7.78 -1.60 21.32
CA ASP A 191 8.08 -3.04 21.22
C ASP A 191 7.05 -3.71 20.30
N ASN A 192 5.77 -3.35 20.46
CA ASN A 192 4.71 -3.71 19.53
C ASN A 192 4.98 -3.18 18.12
N ALA A 193 5.56 -1.97 17.99
CA ALA A 193 5.91 -1.43 16.68
C ALA A 193 6.92 -2.31 15.94
N VAL A 194 7.92 -2.86 16.65
CA VAL A 194 8.90 -3.80 16.10
C VAL A 194 8.22 -5.10 15.67
N GLU A 195 7.37 -5.68 16.53
CA GLU A 195 6.66 -6.91 16.19
C GLU A 195 5.76 -6.75 14.96
N VAL A 196 5.01 -5.65 14.88
CA VAL A 196 4.17 -5.35 13.71
C VAL A 196 5.03 -5.16 12.47
N ALA A 197 6.17 -4.47 12.57
CA ALA A 197 7.07 -4.25 11.44
C ALA A 197 7.58 -5.57 10.83
N GLU A 198 7.86 -6.57 11.66
CA GLU A 198 8.24 -7.91 11.20
C GLU A 198 7.04 -8.70 10.65
N ALA A 199 5.89 -8.63 11.34
CA ALA A 199 4.69 -9.37 10.97
C ALA A 199 4.18 -9.00 9.57
N VAL A 200 4.17 -7.71 9.22
CA VAL A 200 3.68 -7.24 7.91
C VAL A 200 4.60 -7.61 6.74
N ARG A 201 5.72 -8.28 6.98
CA ARG A 201 6.56 -8.84 5.91
C ARG A 201 5.81 -9.82 5.03
N VAL A 202 4.95 -10.65 5.61
CA VAL A 202 4.10 -11.57 4.82
C VAL A 202 3.06 -10.83 3.97
N ALA A 203 2.81 -9.55 4.25
CA ALA A 203 1.94 -8.68 3.46
C ALA A 203 2.66 -7.96 2.30
N GLY A 204 3.94 -8.25 2.07
CA GLY A 204 4.72 -7.67 0.97
C GLY A 204 5.46 -6.38 1.31
N PHE A 205 5.63 -6.09 2.59
CA PHE A 205 6.34 -4.90 3.05
C PHE A 205 7.65 -5.25 3.76
N VAL A 206 8.63 -4.37 3.74
CA VAL A 206 9.94 -4.61 4.37
C VAL A 206 10.23 -3.53 5.39
N ARG A 207 10.82 -3.94 6.51
CA ARG A 207 11.24 -3.02 7.56
C ARG A 207 12.40 -2.16 7.06
N ALA A 208 12.21 -0.84 7.06
CA ALA A 208 13.26 0.14 6.79
C ALA A 208 14.07 0.48 8.06
N GLY A 209 13.60 0.03 9.23
CA GLY A 209 14.24 0.19 10.53
C GLY A 209 13.57 1.25 11.38
N ARG A 210 14.30 1.71 12.40
CA ARG A 210 13.87 2.75 13.33
C ARG A 210 14.09 4.14 12.73
N TRP A 211 13.08 4.99 12.87
CA TRP A 211 13.07 6.38 12.44
C TRP A 211 12.50 7.27 13.55
N THR A 212 12.43 8.57 13.29
CA THR A 212 11.90 9.56 14.22
C THR A 212 10.89 10.46 13.52
N GLY A 213 9.66 10.47 14.02
CA GLY A 213 8.67 11.47 13.66
C GLY A 213 8.97 12.77 14.42
N LEU A 214 8.82 13.91 13.76
CA LEU A 214 8.92 15.23 14.39
C LEU A 214 7.53 15.75 14.71
N ASP A 215 7.32 16.18 15.95
CA ASP A 215 6.10 16.89 16.31
C ASP A 215 6.16 18.37 15.91
N GLN A 216 5.05 19.09 16.11
CA GLN A 216 4.93 20.52 15.80
C GLN A 216 5.97 21.43 16.48
N TYR A 217 6.63 20.96 17.55
CA TYR A 217 7.69 21.68 18.26
C TYR A 217 9.09 21.24 17.82
N GLY A 218 9.19 20.32 16.87
CA GLY A 218 10.44 19.72 16.42
C GLY A 218 11.02 18.69 17.39
N VAL A 219 10.22 18.18 18.33
CA VAL A 219 10.65 17.10 19.22
C VAL A 219 10.58 15.77 18.46
N GLU A 220 11.64 14.98 18.57
CA GLU A 220 11.75 13.66 17.96
C GLU A 220 11.01 12.60 18.78
N HIS A 221 10.20 11.80 18.09
CA HIS A 221 9.44 10.68 18.62
C HIS A 221 9.82 9.41 17.85
N PRO A 222 10.38 8.38 18.49
CA PRO A 222 10.75 7.15 17.80
C PRO A 222 9.55 6.48 17.14
N GLU A 223 9.78 5.87 15.97
CA GLU A 223 8.81 5.06 15.24
C GLU A 223 9.53 3.95 14.47
N GLU A 224 8.81 2.89 14.11
CA GLU A 224 9.30 1.93 13.12
C GLU A 224 8.73 2.30 11.75
N VAL A 225 9.55 2.18 10.70
CA VAL A 225 9.10 2.43 9.34
C VAL A 225 9.17 1.15 8.53
N VAL A 226 8.09 0.91 7.81
CA VAL A 226 7.95 -0.17 6.85
C VAL A 226 7.66 0.42 5.47
N VAL A 227 8.15 -0.21 4.41
CA VAL A 227 8.08 0.27 3.03
C VAL A 227 7.71 -0.85 2.06
N ASP A 228 7.26 -0.50 0.86
CA ASP A 228 6.99 -1.47 -0.22
C ASP A 228 8.25 -2.24 -0.65
N ALA A 229 8.06 -3.54 -0.90
CA ALA A 229 8.92 -4.31 -1.80
C ALA A 229 8.36 -4.36 -3.24
N ASP A 230 7.08 -4.04 -3.44
CA ASP A 230 6.39 -4.00 -4.74
C ASP A 230 6.71 -2.71 -5.51
N PRO A 231 7.41 -2.77 -6.67
CA PRO A 231 7.75 -1.59 -7.44
C PRO A 231 6.53 -0.90 -8.10
N GLY A 232 5.38 -1.58 -8.17
CA GLY A 232 4.16 -1.02 -8.78
C GLY A 232 3.33 -0.12 -7.86
N ARG A 233 3.64 -0.08 -6.55
CA ARG A 233 2.92 0.79 -5.60
C ARG A 233 3.80 1.25 -4.44
N PRO A 234 4.49 2.40 -4.59
CA PRO A 234 5.26 3.01 -3.53
C PRO A 234 4.39 3.36 -2.31
N VAL A 235 4.82 2.93 -1.12
CA VAL A 235 4.15 3.21 0.15
C VAL A 235 5.14 3.41 1.30
N ASN A 236 4.91 4.42 2.14
CA ASN A 236 5.53 4.53 3.45
C ASN A 236 4.52 4.16 4.52
N ILE A 237 4.92 3.36 5.50
CA ILE A 237 4.08 2.96 6.62
C ILE A 237 4.83 3.31 7.90
N ASN A 238 4.31 4.30 8.63
CA ASN A 238 4.88 4.74 9.90
C ASN A 238 4.14 4.04 11.05
N ILE A 239 4.86 3.31 11.90
CA ILE A 239 4.31 2.55 13.02
C ILE A 239 4.65 3.28 14.31
N ARG A 240 3.63 3.82 14.97
CA ARG A 240 3.75 4.82 16.03
C ARG A 240 3.10 4.32 17.31
N ALA A 241 3.78 4.53 18.44
CA ALA A 241 3.18 4.31 19.75
C ALA A 241 2.02 5.29 20.00
N VAL A 242 1.02 4.85 20.76
CA VAL A 242 -0.22 5.61 21.03
C VAL A 242 0.03 6.86 21.88
N ASP A 243 1.10 6.87 22.68
CA ASP A 243 1.52 8.00 23.51
C ASP A 243 2.28 9.07 22.72
N ALA A 244 2.77 8.76 21.52
CA ALA A 244 3.48 9.71 20.67
C ALA A 244 2.49 10.70 19.99
N PRO A 245 2.67 12.02 20.12
CA PRO A 245 1.73 13.02 19.58
C PRO A 245 1.68 13.02 18.04
N VAL A 246 2.73 12.51 17.39
CA VAL A 246 2.91 12.56 15.93
C VAL A 246 1.83 11.84 15.15
N TRP A 247 1.21 10.77 15.69
CA TRP A 247 0.13 10.07 15.00
C TRP A 247 -1.14 10.94 14.90
N ARG A 248 -1.47 11.64 15.98
CA ARG A 248 -2.63 12.54 16.04
C ARG A 248 -2.39 13.78 15.16
N GLN A 249 -1.15 14.30 15.15
CA GLN A 249 -0.79 15.45 14.31
C GLN A 249 -0.87 15.11 12.81
N ALA A 250 -0.51 13.90 12.40
CA ALA A 250 -0.66 13.47 11.01
C ALA A 250 -2.14 13.45 10.55
N LEU A 251 -3.06 13.00 11.41
CA LEU A 251 -4.50 13.05 11.14
C LEU A 251 -5.04 14.47 11.13
N LEU A 252 -4.64 15.26 12.13
CA LEU A 252 -5.03 16.66 12.23
C LEU A 252 -4.64 17.42 10.96
N PHE A 253 -3.41 17.24 10.49
CA PHE A 253 -2.93 17.88 9.28
C PHE A 253 -3.73 17.47 8.05
N ARG A 254 -4.00 16.18 7.87
CA ARG A 254 -4.87 15.66 6.78
C ARG A 254 -6.25 16.30 6.81
N ASP A 255 -6.94 16.22 7.94
CA ASP A 255 -8.34 16.62 8.05
C ASP A 255 -8.51 18.14 7.96
N TRP A 256 -7.56 18.88 8.54
CA TRP A 256 -7.49 20.33 8.40
C TRP A 256 -7.30 20.77 6.94
N LEU A 257 -6.41 20.14 6.19
CA LEU A 257 -6.23 20.43 4.75
C LEU A 257 -7.45 20.06 3.91
N ARG A 258 -8.19 19.01 4.28
CA ARG A 258 -9.46 18.66 3.63
C ARG A 258 -10.53 19.72 3.88
N ALA A 259 -10.59 20.25 5.11
CA ALA A 259 -11.59 21.22 5.54
C ALA A 259 -11.25 22.67 5.18
N THR A 260 -10.00 22.98 4.82
CA THR A 260 -9.52 24.36 4.64
C THR A 260 -8.88 24.56 3.26
N PRO A 261 -9.69 24.83 2.21
CA PRO A 261 -9.18 24.97 0.84
C PRO A 261 -8.03 25.99 0.65
N PRO A 262 -8.04 27.17 1.30
CA PRO A 262 -6.91 28.12 1.18
C PRO A 262 -5.57 27.53 1.65
N GLU A 263 -5.57 26.80 2.76
CA GLU A 263 -4.37 26.18 3.33
C GLU A 263 -3.86 25.03 2.45
N ARG A 264 -4.78 24.26 1.85
CA ARG A 264 -4.45 23.25 0.84
C ARG A 264 -3.81 23.87 -0.40
N MET A 265 -4.31 25.03 -0.86
CA MET A 265 -3.73 25.75 -2.01
C MET A 265 -2.33 26.27 -1.70
N GLU A 266 -2.12 26.85 -0.52
CA GLU A 266 -0.81 27.31 -0.05
C GLU A 266 0.19 26.15 0.01
N TYR A 267 -0.20 25.01 0.60
CA TYR A 267 0.64 23.83 0.66
C TYR A 267 0.98 23.27 -0.73
N ALA A 268 0.00 23.29 -1.65
CA ALA A 268 0.23 22.87 -3.03
C ALA A 268 1.23 23.79 -3.74
N ALA A 269 1.15 25.11 -3.53
CA ALA A 269 2.07 26.07 -4.11
C ALA A 269 3.50 25.85 -3.59
N LEU A 270 3.69 25.71 -2.28
CA LEU A 270 4.97 25.37 -1.68
C LEU A 270 5.58 24.12 -2.30
N LYS A 271 4.80 23.03 -2.37
CA LYS A 271 5.28 21.76 -2.93
C LYS A 271 5.70 21.89 -4.38
N ARG A 272 4.98 22.65 -5.20
CA ARG A 272 5.35 22.89 -6.60
C ARG A 272 6.65 23.69 -6.71
N GLY A 273 6.83 24.71 -5.88
CA GLY A 273 8.07 25.48 -5.81
C GLY A 273 9.27 24.57 -5.50
N LEU A 274 9.21 23.84 -4.39
CA LEU A 274 10.28 22.93 -3.98
C LEU A 274 10.55 21.80 -4.98
N ALA A 275 9.51 21.32 -5.67
CA ALA A 275 9.69 20.27 -6.68
C ALA A 275 10.34 20.80 -7.97
N ALA A 276 10.18 22.09 -8.29
CA ALA A 276 10.78 22.72 -9.46
C ALA A 276 12.30 22.88 -9.33
N ASP A 277 12.82 22.94 -8.09
CA ASP A 277 14.25 23.05 -7.81
C ASP A 277 15.05 21.78 -8.19
N GLY A 278 14.35 20.67 -8.50
CA GLY A 278 14.98 19.43 -8.98
C GLY A 278 15.87 18.72 -7.95
N THR A 279 15.75 19.10 -6.68
CA THR A 279 16.54 18.59 -5.56
C THR A 279 16.22 17.12 -5.25
N HIS A 280 17.06 16.51 -4.39
CA HIS A 280 16.80 15.16 -3.93
C HIS A 280 15.49 15.12 -3.12
N VAL A 281 14.77 13.99 -3.20
CA VAL A 281 13.48 13.80 -2.53
C VAL A 281 13.56 13.97 -1.00
N ASP A 282 14.73 13.74 -0.42
CA ASP A 282 14.98 13.92 1.02
C ASP A 282 15.13 15.40 1.38
N ASP A 283 15.81 16.19 0.54
CA ASP A 283 15.91 17.65 0.70
C ASP A 283 14.53 18.29 0.55
N TYR A 284 13.80 17.90 -0.51
CA TYR A 284 12.39 18.27 -0.67
C TYR A 284 11.53 17.93 0.56
N SER A 285 11.78 16.78 1.20
CA SER A 285 11.04 16.38 2.39
C SER A 285 11.38 17.25 3.59
N ARG A 286 12.66 17.57 3.77
CA ARG A 286 13.19 18.45 4.82
C ARG A 286 12.72 19.89 4.67
N ASP A 287 12.76 20.44 3.46
CA ASP A 287 12.48 21.86 3.18
C ASP A 287 11.00 22.22 3.39
N LYS A 288 10.11 21.22 3.39
CA LYS A 288 8.69 21.41 3.77
C LYS A 288 8.48 21.56 5.28
N MET A 289 9.38 21.03 6.11
CA MET A 289 9.14 20.89 7.55
C MET A 289 8.88 22.23 8.26
N PRO A 290 9.61 23.34 7.96
CA PRO A 290 9.32 24.63 8.58
C PRO A 290 7.87 25.09 8.34
N TRP A 291 7.36 24.90 7.12
CA TRP A 291 5.97 25.24 6.80
C TRP A 291 4.99 24.29 7.50
N ILE A 292 5.28 22.98 7.54
CA ILE A 292 4.41 21.99 8.20
C ILE A 292 4.29 22.28 9.70
N HIS A 293 5.38 22.61 10.39
CA HIS A 293 5.34 22.97 11.82
C HIS A 293 4.47 24.21 12.07
N ALA A 294 4.62 25.26 11.25
CA ALA A 294 3.78 26.45 11.34
C ALA A 294 2.29 26.14 11.03
N ALA A 295 2.05 25.26 10.04
CA ALA A 295 0.72 24.83 9.65
C ALA A 295 0.02 24.02 10.75
N LEU A 296 0.74 23.16 11.48
CA LEU A 296 0.19 22.41 12.62
C LEU A 296 -0.33 23.32 13.73
N THR A 297 0.30 24.48 13.95
CA THR A 297 -0.24 25.50 14.87
C THR A 297 -1.58 26.05 14.39
N ARG A 298 -1.74 26.29 13.08
CA ARG A 298 -3.02 26.73 12.50
C ARG A 298 -4.07 25.63 12.56
N ALA A 299 -3.68 24.40 12.27
CA ALA A 299 -4.53 23.21 12.35
C ALA A 299 -5.03 22.97 13.79
N ALA A 300 -4.17 23.13 14.80
CA ALA A 300 -4.57 23.00 16.21
C ALA A 300 -5.64 24.03 16.60
N ARG A 301 -5.50 25.28 16.15
CA ARG A 301 -6.54 26.31 16.34
C ARG A 301 -7.84 25.96 15.62
N TRP A 302 -7.75 25.39 14.42
CA TRP A 302 -8.94 24.89 13.70
C TRP A 302 -9.62 23.79 14.50
N ALA A 303 -8.88 22.80 15.00
CA ALA A 303 -9.42 21.70 15.79
C ALA A 303 -10.16 22.15 17.05
N GLN A 304 -9.62 23.15 17.75
CA GLN A 304 -10.29 23.75 18.91
C GLN A 304 -11.63 24.38 18.55
N ARG A 305 -11.71 25.08 17.41
CA ARG A 305 -12.95 25.73 16.96
C ARG A 305 -13.96 24.75 16.37
N SER A 306 -13.51 23.71 15.69
CA SER A 306 -14.37 22.72 15.04
C SER A 306 -14.78 21.57 15.95
N GLY A 307 -14.15 21.42 17.12
CA GLY A 307 -14.34 20.26 17.99
C GLY A 307 -13.74 18.99 17.39
N TRP A 308 -12.74 19.10 16.51
CA TRP A 308 -12.14 17.95 15.83
C TRP A 308 -11.58 16.94 16.83
N GLN A 309 -11.92 15.67 16.60
CA GLN A 309 -11.31 14.51 17.23
C GLN A 309 -10.90 13.53 16.12
N PRO A 310 -9.75 12.84 16.28
CA PRO A 310 -9.23 11.90 15.30
C PRO A 310 -10.10 10.65 15.17
#